data_AF-A0A8H5MBB5-F1
#
_entry.id   AF-A0A8H5MBB5-F1
#
_cell.length_a   1.000
_cell.length_b   1.000
_cell.length_c   1.000
_cell.angle_alpha   90.00
_cell.angle_beta   90.00
_cell.angle_gamma   90.00
#
_symmetry.space_group_name_H-M   'P 1'
#
loop_
_entity.id
_entity.type
_entity.pdbx_description
1 polymer ?
#
loop_
_entity_poly.entity_id
_entity_poly.type
_entity_poly.pdbx_seq_one_letter_code
_entity_poly.pdbx_strand_id
1 'polypeptide(L)'
;MLNSFLPAPLPQRWARPTYIHLLPALSRHYHAMAVTKLLNLLAVSSLAILACSYGATPVSALSVDTHQFPRSPIRGHAILAKKKRAANGKRCKPRPSSAPAPPASVPKPTTPPPPPPPATKPASTKAPAPTAPSTGGGGGSSTPTNGGSNSGSNGGVGKVGLAWPIDDDRALANFKTNKVSPVYTWSPYIPRKAKELGFEPIPMLWGEKQTSEFKRLVVKGYAKTVLGFNEPNQQGQSDMSPQRGAQLWQQFIQPLKAQGYSLISPACTNAPSGKKWLQDFFAACHGCTFDGVALHFYGTDPQAFIDYMKDFHNTFGLPIWPTEYACMNFGGGTQCDREQVFNFMSKTKNFMDNTSWIAHYFAFGTMYDMGNVNPLNRLLGDDGRPTDLGYMYIN
;
A
#
# COMPACT_ATOMS: atom_id res chain seq x y z
N MET A 1 32.15 -62.20 -59.60
CA MET A 1 32.37 -62.56 -61.02
C MET A 1 32.62 -61.27 -61.79
N LEU A 2 33.84 -61.13 -62.35
CA LEU A 2 34.29 -60.20 -63.42
C LEU A 2 33.99 -58.68 -63.23
N ASN A 3 34.82 -57.72 -63.60
CA ASN A 3 36.08 -57.72 -64.32
C ASN A 3 36.80 -56.39 -64.08
N SER A 4 38.11 -56.46 -64.22
CA SER A 4 39.12 -55.41 -64.33
C SER A 4 38.78 -54.31 -65.35
N PHE A 5 39.39 -53.13 -65.22
CA PHE A 5 40.29 -52.51 -66.22
C PHE A 5 40.45 -51.00 -65.96
N LEU A 6 41.68 -50.58 -65.64
CA LEU A 6 42.20 -49.25 -65.92
C LEU A 6 42.75 -49.23 -67.36
N PRO A 7 42.76 -48.07 -68.04
CA PRO A 7 44.06 -47.52 -68.44
C PRO A 7 44.15 -45.98 -68.42
N ALA A 8 45.39 -45.50 -68.63
CA ALA A 8 45.95 -44.15 -68.48
C ALA A 8 45.82 -43.26 -69.77
N PRO A 9 46.68 -42.23 -70.04
CA PRO A 9 46.59 -40.84 -69.55
C PRO A 9 46.73 -39.70 -70.62
N LEU A 10 46.52 -38.44 -70.20
CA LEU A 10 46.98 -37.10 -70.77
C LEU A 10 46.42 -36.65 -72.16
N PRO A 11 46.49 -35.36 -72.62
CA PRO A 11 47.29 -34.18 -72.17
C PRO A 11 46.62 -32.75 -72.21
N GLN A 12 47.37 -31.77 -71.65
CA GLN A 12 47.54 -30.31 -71.86
C GLN A 12 46.54 -29.33 -72.57
N ARG A 13 46.52 -28.11 -71.95
CA ARG A 13 46.17 -26.73 -72.40
C ARG A 13 44.65 -26.48 -72.57
N TRP A 14 44.09 -25.35 -72.10
CA TRP A 14 43.92 -24.06 -72.79
C TRP A 14 43.64 -22.90 -71.78
N ALA A 15 43.63 -21.67 -72.30
CA ALA A 15 43.80 -20.38 -71.62
C ALA A 15 42.60 -19.80 -70.82
N ARG A 16 42.89 -18.67 -70.14
CA ARG A 16 42.18 -17.87 -69.11
C ARG A 16 40.75 -17.39 -69.47
N PRO A 17 39.99 -16.88 -68.47
CA PRO A 17 39.82 -15.42 -68.43
C PRO A 17 39.91 -14.76 -67.04
N THR A 18 40.20 -13.47 -67.10
CA THR A 18 40.26 -12.43 -66.06
C THR A 18 38.97 -12.22 -65.26
N TYR A 19 39.09 -11.95 -63.95
CA TYR A 19 38.11 -11.16 -63.20
C TYR A 19 38.79 -10.15 -62.26
N ILE A 20 38.29 -8.92 -62.35
CA ILE A 20 38.78 -7.67 -61.80
C ILE A 20 37.98 -7.34 -60.52
N HIS A 21 38.70 -6.84 -59.50
CA HIS A 21 38.30 -6.01 -58.35
C HIS A 21 36.83 -6.00 -57.86
N LEU A 22 36.60 -6.55 -56.64
CA LEU A 22 35.38 -6.35 -55.86
C LEU A 22 35.70 -6.21 -54.36
N LEU A 23 36.34 -5.10 -53.96
CA LEU A 23 36.53 -4.72 -52.55
C LEU A 23 36.48 -3.18 -52.42
N PRO A 24 35.28 -2.56 -52.36
CA PRO A 24 35.03 -1.62 -51.25
C PRO A 24 33.54 -1.48 -50.83
N ALA A 25 32.71 -2.51 -50.90
CA ALA A 25 31.29 -2.42 -50.51
C ALA A 25 30.97 -2.92 -49.09
N LEU A 26 31.79 -3.81 -48.52
CA LEU A 26 31.48 -4.47 -47.24
C LEU A 26 31.80 -3.60 -46.00
N SER A 27 32.75 -2.65 -46.06
CA SER A 27 33.16 -1.88 -44.87
C SER A 27 32.14 -0.81 -44.42
N ARG A 28 31.36 -0.25 -45.36
CA ARG A 28 30.36 0.80 -45.05
C ARG A 28 29.08 0.25 -44.40
N HIS A 29 28.70 -1.00 -44.70
CA HIS A 29 27.50 -1.62 -44.11
C HIS A 29 27.71 -2.02 -42.64
N TYR A 30 28.91 -2.48 -42.27
CA TYR A 30 29.23 -2.81 -40.88
C TYR A 30 29.29 -1.58 -39.97
N HIS A 31 29.82 -0.44 -40.47
CA HIS A 31 29.83 0.81 -39.70
C HIS A 31 28.42 1.39 -39.52
N ALA A 32 27.57 1.36 -40.55
CA ALA A 32 26.20 1.84 -40.44
C ALA A 32 25.38 1.02 -39.43
N MET A 33 25.46 -0.32 -39.47
CA MET A 33 24.73 -1.17 -38.51
C MET A 33 25.24 -1.04 -37.07
N ALA A 34 26.55 -0.83 -36.88
CA ALA A 34 27.12 -0.63 -35.55
C ALA A 34 26.68 0.71 -34.92
N VAL A 35 26.61 1.78 -35.72
CA VAL A 35 26.15 3.10 -35.27
C VAL A 35 24.65 3.08 -34.95
N THR A 36 23.81 2.41 -35.75
CA THR A 36 22.37 2.27 -35.45
C THR A 36 22.12 1.45 -34.18
N LYS A 37 22.91 0.40 -33.93
CA LYS A 37 22.82 -0.39 -32.70
C LYS A 37 23.29 0.41 -31.47
N LEU A 38 24.31 1.25 -31.61
CA LEU A 38 24.80 2.13 -30.54
C LEU A 38 23.79 3.24 -30.20
N LEU A 39 23.17 3.84 -31.21
CA LEU A 39 22.12 4.85 -31.03
C LEU A 39 20.86 4.26 -30.36
N ASN A 40 20.46 3.05 -30.74
CA ASN A 40 19.35 2.36 -30.06
C ASN A 40 19.70 1.98 -28.61
N LEU A 41 20.95 1.59 -28.31
CA LEU A 41 21.39 1.34 -26.94
C LEU A 41 21.42 2.62 -26.10
N LEU A 42 21.84 3.75 -26.68
CA LEU A 42 21.83 5.06 -26.02
C LEU A 42 20.40 5.59 -25.80
N ALA A 43 19.48 5.35 -26.74
CA ALA A 43 18.07 5.71 -26.59
C ALA A 43 17.38 4.87 -25.49
N VAL A 44 17.63 3.56 -25.43
CA VAL A 44 17.06 2.67 -24.41
C VAL A 44 17.68 2.94 -23.02
N SER A 45 18.98 3.24 -22.95
CA SER A 45 19.62 3.62 -21.68
C SER A 45 19.19 5.02 -21.20
N SER A 46 18.95 5.97 -22.11
CA SER A 46 18.40 7.29 -21.75
C SER A 46 16.95 7.19 -21.28
N LEU A 47 16.14 6.31 -21.87
CA LEU A 47 14.77 6.03 -21.41
C LEU A 47 14.75 5.30 -20.06
N ALA A 48 15.71 4.40 -19.81
CA ALA A 48 15.88 3.75 -18.51
C ALA A 48 16.36 4.72 -17.42
N ILE A 49 17.23 5.69 -17.75
CA ILE A 49 17.66 6.73 -16.81
C ILE A 49 16.53 7.73 -16.53
N LEU A 50 15.68 8.04 -17.52
CA LEU A 50 14.46 8.82 -17.30
C LEU A 50 13.45 8.05 -16.43
N ALA A 51 13.26 6.74 -16.66
CA ALA A 51 12.37 5.91 -15.84
C ALA A 51 12.89 5.71 -14.40
N CYS A 52 14.21 5.73 -14.18
CA CYS A 52 14.82 5.64 -12.86
C CYS A 52 14.93 6.99 -12.12
N SER A 53 14.71 8.12 -12.80
CA SER A 53 14.67 9.47 -12.18
C SER A 53 13.26 9.94 -11.83
N TYR A 54 12.22 9.21 -12.25
CA TYR A 54 10.85 9.29 -11.72
C TYR A 54 10.56 8.23 -10.65
N GLY A 55 11.56 7.91 -9.81
CA GLY A 55 11.28 7.24 -8.55
C GLY A 55 10.41 8.16 -7.70
N ALA A 56 9.09 7.90 -7.66
CA ALA A 56 8.19 8.56 -6.74
C ALA A 56 8.81 8.47 -5.34
N THR A 57 9.02 9.62 -4.71
CA THR A 57 9.34 9.68 -3.28
C THR A 57 8.30 8.85 -2.53
N PRO A 58 8.67 8.03 -1.52
CA PRO A 58 7.69 7.28 -0.75
C PRO A 58 6.69 8.26 -0.14
N VAL A 59 5.45 8.18 -0.62
CA VAL A 59 4.34 9.04 -0.22
C VAL A 59 3.55 8.30 0.84
N SER A 60 3.94 8.57 2.07
CA SER A 60 3.33 8.01 3.28
C SER A 60 2.59 9.13 3.99
N ALA A 61 1.26 9.02 4.14
CA ALA A 61 0.46 10.03 4.82
C ALA A 61 0.84 10.17 6.31
N LEU A 62 1.35 9.09 6.93
CA LEU A 62 2.01 9.08 8.24
C LEU A 62 3.06 7.95 8.26
N SER A 63 4.35 8.28 8.39
CA SER A 63 5.33 7.32 8.91
C SER A 63 5.44 7.60 10.40
N VAL A 64 4.92 6.70 11.24
CA VAL A 64 4.98 6.88 12.69
C VAL A 64 6.40 6.54 13.14
N ASP A 65 7.32 7.49 13.03
CA ASP A 65 8.52 7.44 13.86
C ASP A 65 8.04 7.61 15.31
N THR A 66 8.05 6.48 16.02
CA THR A 66 7.53 6.37 17.38
C THR A 66 8.46 7.13 18.31
N HIS A 67 8.29 8.45 18.42
CA HIS A 67 8.85 9.19 19.54
C HIS A 67 8.16 8.69 20.80
N GLN A 68 8.84 7.79 21.51
CA GLN A 68 8.55 7.43 22.89
C GLN A 68 8.60 8.71 23.71
N PHE A 69 7.45 9.35 23.93
CA PHE A 69 7.31 10.30 25.01
C PHE A 69 7.55 9.54 26.32
N PRO A 70 8.54 9.92 27.15
CA PRO A 70 8.77 9.24 28.40
C PRO A 70 7.58 9.48 29.32
N ARG A 71 6.83 8.42 29.61
CA ARG A 71 5.81 8.40 30.66
C ARG A 71 6.51 8.55 32.02
N SER A 72 6.39 9.71 32.64
CA SER A 72 6.77 9.90 34.04
C SER A 72 5.58 9.53 34.95
N PRO A 73 5.76 8.71 36.00
CA PRO A 73 4.68 8.32 36.89
C PRO A 73 4.43 9.41 37.95
N ILE A 74 3.21 9.93 38.01
CA ILE A 74 2.78 10.85 39.06
C ILE A 74 2.54 10.04 40.35
N ARG A 75 3.44 10.20 41.33
CA ARG A 75 3.20 9.93 42.77
C ARG A 75 3.20 11.28 43.50
N GLY A 76 2.26 11.46 44.42
CA GLY A 76 1.85 12.75 44.94
C GLY A 76 2.72 13.39 46.04
N HIS A 77 2.15 14.50 46.54
CA HIS A 77 2.42 15.29 47.75
C HIS A 77 3.50 16.39 47.73
N ALA A 78 2.98 17.62 47.58
CA ALA A 78 3.01 18.74 48.55
C ALA A 78 4.25 19.65 48.75
N ILE A 79 3.91 20.95 48.91
CA ILE A 79 4.59 22.08 49.61
C ILE A 79 5.64 22.94 48.85
N LEU A 80 5.21 24.20 48.60
CA LEU A 80 5.90 25.52 48.65
C LEU A 80 7.42 25.62 48.36
N ALA A 81 7.80 26.48 47.40
CA ALA A 81 8.42 27.81 47.68
C ALA A 81 8.94 28.52 46.42
N LYS A 82 8.73 29.85 46.39
CA LYS A 82 9.28 30.84 45.46
C LYS A 82 10.81 30.90 45.49
N LYS A 83 11.47 31.09 44.32
CA LYS A 83 12.53 32.11 44.17
C LYS A 83 12.79 32.50 42.71
N LYS A 84 13.28 33.74 42.58
CA LYS A 84 13.35 34.63 41.42
C LYS A 84 14.82 34.81 40.99
N ARG A 85 15.04 35.25 39.74
CA ARG A 85 16.27 35.85 39.13
C ARG A 85 17.41 34.86 38.82
N ALA A 86 18.24 35.01 37.78
CA ALA A 86 18.62 36.17 36.95
C ALA A 86 19.13 35.73 35.56
N ALA A 87 19.21 36.73 34.67
CA ALA A 87 19.77 36.69 33.33
C ALA A 87 21.31 36.79 33.27
N ASN A 88 21.90 36.25 32.20
CA ASN A 88 23.15 36.67 31.53
C ASN A 88 23.21 35.85 30.22
N GLY A 89 23.40 36.36 28.99
CA GLY A 89 24.02 37.59 28.51
C GLY A 89 25.37 37.27 27.86
N LYS A 90 25.46 37.33 26.51
CA LYS A 90 26.62 37.41 25.56
C LYS A 90 26.48 36.37 24.42
N ARG A 91 26.00 36.72 23.21
CA ARG A 91 26.54 37.53 22.08
C ARG A 91 27.62 36.82 21.24
N CYS A 92 27.25 36.52 19.99
CA CYS A 92 28.01 35.87 18.90
C CYS A 92 29.16 36.72 18.32
N LYS A 93 30.16 36.06 17.70
CA LYS A 93 30.84 36.44 16.43
C LYS A 93 31.64 35.24 15.81
N PRO A 94 32.00 35.25 14.50
CA PRO A 94 32.17 34.04 13.66
C PRO A 94 33.57 33.79 13.02
N ARG A 95 33.75 32.54 12.50
CA ARG A 95 34.72 31.99 11.48
C ARG A 95 36.24 31.99 11.81
N PRO A 96 37.09 31.06 11.27
CA PRO A 96 37.21 30.69 9.84
C PRO A 96 37.26 29.17 9.51
N SER A 97 37.21 28.91 8.20
CA SER A 97 37.22 27.61 7.50
C SER A 97 38.65 27.25 7.05
N SER A 98 39.12 26.00 7.23
CA SER A 98 39.92 25.22 6.24
C SER A 98 40.46 23.87 6.78
N ALA A 99 40.01 22.77 6.14
CA ALA A 99 40.71 21.54 5.68
C ALA A 99 41.47 20.59 6.66
N PRO A 100 41.77 19.33 6.25
CA PRO A 100 40.93 18.31 5.61
C PRO A 100 40.93 16.97 6.40
N ALA A 101 39.93 16.10 6.15
CA ALA A 101 39.84 14.75 6.73
C ALA A 101 40.71 13.72 5.95
N PRO A 102 41.24 12.67 6.62
CA PRO A 102 42.04 11.63 5.97
C PRO A 102 41.19 10.65 5.13
N PRO A 103 41.78 9.97 4.13
CA PRO A 103 41.03 9.16 3.16
C PRO A 103 40.51 7.85 3.74
N ALA A 104 39.30 7.48 3.30
CA ALA A 104 38.66 6.21 3.56
C ALA A 104 39.28 5.08 2.72
N SER A 105 39.45 3.91 3.34
CA SER A 105 39.93 2.66 2.75
C SER A 105 38.94 2.09 1.73
N VAL A 106 39.46 1.73 0.55
CA VAL A 106 38.76 1.09 -0.57
C VAL A 106 38.45 -0.39 -0.25
N PRO A 107 37.22 -0.89 -0.43
CA PRO A 107 36.93 -2.33 -0.43
C PRO A 107 37.27 -2.96 -1.80
N LYS A 108 37.91 -4.13 -1.75
CA LYS A 108 38.30 -4.96 -2.91
C LYS A 108 37.06 -5.57 -3.62
N PRO A 109 37.07 -5.78 -4.95
CA PRO A 109 35.93 -6.35 -5.66
C PRO A 109 35.78 -7.85 -5.38
N THR A 110 34.59 -8.28 -4.95
CA THR A 110 34.18 -9.69 -4.90
C THR A 110 33.46 -10.07 -6.19
N THR A 111 33.96 -11.12 -6.85
CA THR A 111 33.39 -11.75 -8.05
C THR A 111 32.00 -12.36 -7.80
N PRO A 112 31.06 -12.32 -8.77
CA PRO A 112 29.76 -12.98 -8.66
C PRO A 112 29.87 -14.52 -8.76
N PRO A 113 28.96 -15.28 -8.13
CA PRO A 113 28.90 -16.73 -8.30
C PRO A 113 28.37 -17.13 -9.69
N PRO A 114 28.71 -18.33 -10.19
CA PRO A 114 28.29 -18.82 -11.50
C PRO A 114 26.78 -19.14 -11.56
N PRO A 115 26.16 -19.08 -12.75
CA PRO A 115 24.73 -19.34 -12.93
C PRO A 115 24.38 -20.84 -12.77
N PRO A 116 23.14 -21.16 -12.36
CA PRO A 116 22.68 -22.54 -12.20
C PRO A 116 22.49 -23.25 -13.57
N PRO A 117 22.59 -24.60 -13.61
CA PRO A 117 22.46 -25.38 -14.83
C PRO A 117 21.01 -25.42 -15.38
N PRO A 118 20.83 -25.74 -16.68
CA PRO A 118 19.52 -25.66 -17.34
C PRO A 118 18.55 -26.75 -16.86
N ALA A 119 17.31 -26.37 -16.58
CA ALA A 119 16.22 -27.28 -16.27
C ALA A 119 15.83 -28.15 -17.47
N THR A 120 15.74 -29.46 -17.25
CA THR A 120 15.25 -30.46 -18.20
C THR A 120 13.72 -30.34 -18.39
N LYS A 121 13.28 -30.42 -19.65
CA LYS A 121 11.87 -30.41 -20.06
C LYS A 121 11.10 -31.64 -19.54
N PRO A 122 9.88 -31.47 -19.01
CA PRO A 122 8.94 -32.58 -18.89
C PRO A 122 8.26 -32.89 -20.23
N ALA A 123 8.09 -34.18 -20.49
CA ALA A 123 7.46 -34.74 -21.68
C ALA A 123 5.95 -34.45 -21.73
N SER A 124 5.49 -34.16 -22.94
CA SER A 124 4.10 -33.99 -23.36
C SER A 124 3.28 -35.27 -23.19
N THR A 125 2.18 -35.19 -22.44
CA THR A 125 1.09 -36.17 -22.52
C THR A 125 -0.21 -35.49 -22.99
N LYS A 126 -0.94 -36.27 -23.78
CA LYS A 126 -1.94 -35.88 -24.77
C LYS A 126 -3.32 -35.77 -24.11
N ALA A 127 -4.01 -34.64 -24.33
CA ALA A 127 -5.42 -34.48 -23.98
C ALA A 127 -6.34 -35.19 -25.02
N PRO A 128 -7.47 -35.78 -24.61
CA PRO A 128 -8.57 -36.11 -25.53
C PRO A 128 -9.56 -34.95 -25.68
N ALA A 129 -10.10 -34.82 -26.89
CA ALA A 129 -11.05 -33.82 -27.36
C ALA A 129 -12.53 -34.18 -27.01
N PRO A 130 -13.50 -33.26 -27.21
CA PRO A 130 -14.82 -33.28 -26.60
C PRO A 130 -15.88 -34.02 -27.43
N THR A 131 -16.95 -34.47 -26.76
CA THR A 131 -18.18 -34.98 -27.40
C THR A 131 -19.37 -34.05 -27.09
N ALA A 132 -20.18 -33.82 -28.13
CA ALA A 132 -21.34 -32.93 -28.19
C ALA A 132 -22.64 -33.63 -27.72
N PRO A 133 -23.78 -32.90 -27.59
CA PRO A 133 -24.85 -33.20 -26.63
C PRO A 133 -26.01 -34.02 -27.20
N SER A 134 -26.73 -34.73 -26.33
CA SER A 134 -28.05 -35.28 -26.60
C SER A 134 -29.11 -34.65 -25.68
N THR A 135 -30.24 -34.34 -26.31
CA THR A 135 -31.48 -33.75 -25.80
C THR A 135 -32.33 -34.74 -25.00
N GLY A 136 -33.05 -34.26 -23.98
CA GLY A 136 -34.15 -34.98 -23.34
C GLY A 136 -34.58 -34.32 -22.03
N GLY A 137 -35.75 -33.66 -22.03
CA GLY A 137 -36.23 -32.81 -20.96
C GLY A 137 -37.06 -33.51 -19.88
N GLY A 138 -37.46 -32.73 -18.86
CA GLY A 138 -38.56 -33.08 -17.95
C GLY A 138 -38.36 -32.69 -16.49
N GLY A 139 -38.80 -31.46 -16.14
CA GLY A 139 -39.58 -31.15 -14.92
C GLY A 139 -38.99 -31.41 -13.53
N GLY A 140 -38.79 -30.33 -12.76
CA GLY A 140 -38.60 -30.45 -11.31
C GLY A 140 -38.09 -29.17 -10.64
N SER A 141 -38.96 -28.16 -10.55
CA SER A 141 -38.74 -26.96 -9.73
C SER A 141 -38.52 -27.33 -8.26
N SER A 142 -37.34 -27.02 -7.70
CA SER A 142 -37.17 -26.78 -6.27
C SER A 142 -35.86 -26.03 -6.00
N THR A 143 -36.00 -24.73 -5.77
CA THR A 143 -34.96 -23.80 -5.34
C THR A 143 -34.59 -24.08 -3.87
N PRO A 144 -33.31 -24.18 -3.49
CA PRO A 144 -32.91 -24.01 -2.10
C PRO A 144 -32.54 -22.54 -1.86
N THR A 145 -33.47 -21.81 -1.26
CA THR A 145 -33.21 -20.55 -0.54
C THR A 145 -32.89 -20.90 0.92
N ASN A 146 -31.70 -20.54 1.41
CA ASN A 146 -31.47 -19.83 2.67
C ASN A 146 -30.02 -20.01 3.15
N GLY A 147 -29.31 -18.87 3.25
CA GLY A 147 -27.98 -18.76 3.84
C GLY A 147 -27.75 -17.33 4.31
N GLY A 148 -28.57 -16.90 5.28
CA GLY A 148 -28.41 -15.77 6.19
C GLY A 148 -27.46 -14.63 5.78
N SER A 149 -27.96 -13.68 5.00
CA SER A 149 -27.44 -12.32 5.01
C SER A 149 -27.70 -11.72 6.39
N ASN A 150 -26.68 -11.71 7.24
CA ASN A 150 -26.70 -10.86 8.42
C ASN A 150 -26.37 -9.43 7.98
N SER A 151 -27.29 -8.85 7.18
CA SER A 151 -27.36 -7.41 7.01
C SER A 151 -27.81 -6.85 8.34
N GLY A 152 -26.84 -6.50 9.20
CA GLY A 152 -27.08 -5.64 10.33
C GLY A 152 -27.66 -4.34 9.81
N SER A 153 -28.99 -4.23 9.89
CA SER A 153 -29.69 -2.97 9.83
C SER A 153 -29.15 -2.13 10.98
N ASN A 154 -28.18 -1.25 10.70
CA ASN A 154 -27.79 -0.17 11.59
C ASN A 154 -28.95 0.82 11.68
N GLY A 155 -29.99 0.44 12.42
CA GLY A 155 -30.98 1.35 12.95
C GLY A 155 -30.29 2.30 13.93
N GLY A 156 -29.81 3.44 13.41
CA GLY A 156 -29.49 4.63 14.20
C GLY A 156 -28.03 4.97 14.44
N VAL A 157 -27.04 4.14 14.07
CA VAL A 157 -25.61 4.47 14.24
C VAL A 157 -24.98 4.77 12.88
N GLY A 158 -24.50 5.99 12.69
CA GLY A 158 -23.89 6.39 11.42
C GLY A 158 -22.58 5.66 11.10
N LYS A 159 -22.20 5.70 9.83
CA LYS A 159 -21.01 5.02 9.27
C LYS A 159 -19.70 5.82 9.47
N VAL A 160 -19.79 7.04 10.01
CA VAL A 160 -18.66 7.95 10.14
C VAL A 160 -17.72 7.47 11.24
N GLY A 161 -16.44 7.33 10.92
CA GLY A 161 -15.38 6.99 11.87
C GLY A 161 -14.31 8.07 11.98
N LEU A 162 -13.50 8.02 13.04
CA LEU A 162 -12.39 8.95 13.23
C LEU A 162 -11.05 8.23 13.17
N ALA A 163 -10.18 8.69 12.26
CA ALA A 163 -8.76 8.38 12.26
C ALA A 163 -8.06 9.42 13.16
N TRP A 164 -7.74 9.03 14.39
CA TRP A 164 -7.41 9.94 15.50
C TRP A 164 -6.00 9.69 16.05
N PRO A 165 -4.98 10.46 15.65
CA PRO A 165 -3.62 10.22 16.10
C PRO A 165 -3.33 10.84 17.48
N ILE A 166 -4.26 11.59 18.06
CA ILE A 166 -4.01 12.49 19.20
C ILE A 166 -4.48 11.86 20.53
N ASP A 167 -3.91 10.71 20.90
CA ASP A 167 -4.09 9.98 22.19
C ASP A 167 -5.39 10.35 22.96
N ASP A 168 -5.29 10.85 24.19
CA ASP A 168 -6.40 11.21 25.08
C ASP A 168 -6.76 12.71 25.03
N ASP A 169 -6.66 13.35 23.87
CA ASP A 169 -6.98 14.78 23.74
C ASP A 169 -8.48 15.04 23.96
N ARG A 170 -8.80 16.18 24.60
CA ARG A 170 -10.19 16.61 24.92
C ARG A 170 -10.99 16.98 23.68
N ALA A 171 -10.33 17.32 22.58
CA ALA A 171 -10.96 17.66 21.32
C ALA A 171 -11.80 16.50 20.77
N LEU A 172 -11.50 15.24 21.14
CA LEU A 172 -12.27 14.07 20.69
C LEU A 172 -13.77 14.19 21.01
N ALA A 173 -14.12 14.83 22.14
CA ALA A 173 -15.51 15.06 22.53
C ALA A 173 -16.28 15.92 21.51
N ASN A 174 -15.60 16.84 20.82
CA ASN A 174 -16.23 17.74 19.84
C ASN A 174 -16.58 17.03 18.52
N PHE A 175 -16.11 15.79 18.32
CA PHE A 175 -16.41 14.98 17.14
C PHE A 175 -17.44 13.88 17.42
N LYS A 176 -17.94 13.76 18.66
CA LYS A 176 -18.96 12.76 18.99
C LYS A 176 -20.34 13.26 18.60
N THR A 177 -20.90 12.70 17.53
CA THR A 177 -22.30 12.87 17.12
C THR A 177 -23.03 11.53 17.12
N ASN A 178 -24.33 11.52 16.82
CA ASN A 178 -25.08 10.26 16.58
C ASN A 178 -24.61 9.52 15.30
N LYS A 179 -23.90 10.20 14.40
CA LYS A 179 -23.35 9.61 13.17
C LYS A 179 -21.94 9.06 13.33
N VAL A 180 -21.21 9.49 14.36
CA VAL A 180 -19.81 9.11 14.59
C VAL A 180 -19.72 8.06 15.69
N SER A 181 -19.22 6.87 15.33
CA SER A 181 -19.07 5.77 16.29
C SER A 181 -17.65 5.21 16.35
N PRO A 182 -17.08 4.64 15.27
CA PRO A 182 -15.77 4.03 15.38
C PRO A 182 -14.63 5.04 15.46
N VAL A 183 -13.57 4.68 16.18
CA VAL A 183 -12.33 5.46 16.24
C VAL A 183 -11.12 4.52 16.27
N TYR A 184 -10.09 4.85 15.49
CA TYR A 184 -8.81 4.14 15.52
C TYR A 184 -7.64 5.12 15.48
N THR A 185 -6.45 4.64 15.87
CA THR A 185 -5.29 5.49 16.19
C THR A 185 -3.98 4.98 15.56
N TRP A 186 -4.05 4.14 14.52
CA TRP A 186 -2.90 3.42 13.93
C TRP A 186 -2.07 2.62 14.95
N SER A 187 -2.71 2.19 16.03
CA SER A 187 -2.03 1.61 17.17
C SER A 187 -2.90 0.52 17.83
N PRO A 188 -2.30 -0.42 18.57
CA PRO A 188 -3.05 -1.31 19.45
C PRO A 188 -3.69 -0.58 20.63
N TYR A 189 -3.24 0.64 20.93
CA TYR A 189 -3.75 1.44 22.05
C TYR A 189 -5.10 2.08 21.73
N ILE A 190 -5.99 2.01 22.72
CA ILE A 190 -7.30 2.68 22.70
C ILE A 190 -7.25 3.88 23.65
N PRO A 191 -7.52 5.11 23.17
CA PRO A 191 -7.71 6.26 24.05
C PRO A 191 -8.78 5.98 25.10
N ARG A 192 -8.48 6.30 26.36
CA ARG A 192 -9.44 6.20 27.46
C ARG A 192 -10.68 7.05 27.17
N LYS A 193 -10.49 8.27 26.65
CA LYS A 193 -11.61 9.17 26.31
C LYS A 193 -12.53 8.59 25.24
N ALA A 194 -12.01 7.80 24.30
CA ALA A 194 -12.85 7.14 23.30
C ALA A 194 -13.92 6.26 23.98
N LYS A 195 -13.52 5.47 24.99
CA LYS A 195 -14.46 4.62 25.75
C LYS A 195 -15.41 5.46 26.62
N GLU A 196 -14.90 6.47 27.32
CA GLU A 196 -15.71 7.36 28.17
C GLU A 196 -16.81 8.08 27.38
N LEU A 197 -16.53 8.49 26.15
CA LEU A 197 -17.44 9.20 25.25
C LEU A 197 -18.34 8.25 24.42
N GLY A 198 -18.23 6.93 24.62
CA GLY A 198 -19.04 5.94 23.91
C GLY A 198 -18.71 5.80 22.42
N PHE A 199 -17.46 6.03 22.02
CA PHE A 199 -16.97 5.57 20.72
C PHE A 199 -16.78 4.05 20.72
N GLU A 200 -16.77 3.46 19.52
CA GLU A 200 -16.33 2.09 19.30
C GLU A 200 -14.85 2.09 18.92
N PRO A 201 -13.93 1.82 19.86
CA PRO A 201 -12.52 1.84 19.55
C PRO A 201 -12.08 0.60 18.76
N ILE A 202 -11.21 0.80 17.78
CA ILE A 202 -10.69 -0.25 16.90
C ILE A 202 -9.16 -0.25 16.99
N PRO A 203 -8.54 -1.23 17.70
CA PRO A 203 -7.09 -1.38 17.67
C PRO A 203 -6.61 -1.80 16.28
N MET A 204 -5.38 -1.44 15.96
CA MET A 204 -4.71 -1.82 14.72
C MET A 204 -3.39 -2.51 15.05
N LEU A 205 -3.06 -3.59 14.33
CA LEU A 205 -1.68 -4.08 14.26
C LEU A 205 -1.01 -3.40 13.06
N TRP A 206 -0.45 -2.21 13.24
CA TRP A 206 0.09 -1.42 12.13
C TRP A 206 1.16 -2.18 11.34
N GLY A 207 2.06 -2.89 12.05
CA GLY A 207 3.14 -3.70 11.46
C GLY A 207 3.95 -4.45 12.52
N GLU A 208 5.04 -5.09 12.10
CA GLU A 208 5.82 -6.02 12.95
C GLU A 208 6.35 -5.39 14.25
N LYS A 209 6.68 -4.09 14.21
CA LYS A 209 7.25 -3.33 15.33
C LYS A 209 6.31 -3.27 16.55
N GLN A 210 5.01 -3.50 16.38
CA GLN A 210 4.00 -3.39 17.45
C GLN A 210 3.45 -4.74 17.91
N THR A 211 3.95 -5.87 17.40
CA THR A 211 3.40 -7.22 17.68
C THR A 211 3.37 -7.58 19.16
N SER A 212 4.41 -7.23 19.92
CA SER A 212 4.48 -7.52 21.36
C SER A 212 3.42 -6.74 22.15
N GLU A 213 3.30 -5.44 21.89
CA GLU A 213 2.29 -4.60 22.53
C GLU A 213 0.87 -4.98 22.10
N PHE A 214 0.68 -5.30 20.82
CA PHE A 214 -0.60 -5.75 20.30
C PHE A 214 -1.06 -7.04 20.98
N LYS A 215 -0.20 -8.06 21.07
CA LYS A 215 -0.51 -9.32 21.76
C LYS A 215 -0.88 -9.11 23.23
N ARG A 216 -0.23 -8.14 23.89
CA ARG A 216 -0.47 -7.83 25.31
C ARG A 216 -1.79 -7.10 25.54
N LEU A 217 -2.16 -6.18 24.66
CA LEU A 217 -3.32 -5.30 24.82
C LEU A 217 -4.60 -5.87 24.21
N VAL A 218 -4.50 -6.44 23.01
CA VAL A 218 -5.66 -6.84 22.22
C VAL A 218 -6.04 -8.27 22.56
N VAL A 219 -6.90 -8.39 23.58
CA VAL A 219 -7.43 -9.64 24.12
C VAL A 219 -8.95 -9.58 24.22
N LYS A 220 -9.62 -10.71 24.42
CA LYS A 220 -11.08 -10.83 24.54
C LYS A 220 -11.68 -9.70 25.41
N GLY A 221 -12.61 -8.95 24.81
CA GLY A 221 -13.32 -7.84 25.47
C GLY A 221 -12.59 -6.48 25.41
N TYR A 222 -11.39 -6.41 24.84
CA TYR A 222 -10.66 -5.14 24.70
C TYR A 222 -11.32 -4.22 23.64
N ALA A 223 -11.79 -4.81 22.54
CA ALA A 223 -12.59 -4.19 21.47
C ALA A 223 -13.46 -5.25 20.77
N LYS A 224 -14.31 -4.83 19.82
CA LYS A 224 -15.16 -5.72 19.01
C LYS A 224 -14.62 -5.97 17.59
N THR A 225 -13.81 -5.05 17.10
CA THR A 225 -13.27 -5.06 15.73
C THR A 225 -11.77 -4.78 15.81
N VAL A 226 -11.00 -5.32 14.86
CA VAL A 226 -9.56 -5.08 14.76
C VAL A 226 -9.15 -4.84 13.32
N LEU A 227 -8.24 -3.87 13.11
CA LEU A 227 -7.66 -3.56 11.81
C LEU A 227 -6.31 -4.27 11.62
N GLY A 228 -6.07 -4.76 10.41
CA GLY A 228 -4.81 -5.36 9.98
C GLY A 228 -3.69 -4.34 9.74
N PHE A 229 -2.69 -4.74 8.96
CA PHE A 229 -1.47 -3.97 8.72
C PHE A 229 -1.71 -2.71 7.89
N ASN A 230 -0.91 -1.67 8.16
CA ASN A 230 -0.98 -0.38 7.49
C ASN A 230 0.01 -0.32 6.32
N GLU A 231 -0.49 -0.16 5.11
CA GLU A 231 0.28 0.00 3.88
C GLU A 231 1.42 -1.02 3.73
N PRO A 232 1.15 -2.33 3.85
CA PRO A 232 2.19 -3.36 3.79
C PRO A 232 2.87 -3.46 2.42
N ASN A 233 2.24 -2.92 1.37
CA ASN A 233 2.79 -2.86 0.02
C ASN A 233 3.77 -1.69 -0.20
N GLN A 234 3.97 -0.81 0.78
CA GLN A 234 4.70 0.44 0.63
C GLN A 234 5.98 0.45 1.47
N GLN A 235 7.11 0.72 0.82
CA GLN A 235 8.38 0.92 1.51
C GLN A 235 8.29 2.14 2.44
N GLY A 236 8.82 2.00 3.67
CA GLY A 236 8.75 3.04 4.71
C GLY A 236 7.47 3.03 5.55
N GLN A 237 6.55 2.12 5.24
CA GLN A 237 5.36 1.82 6.04
C GLN A 237 5.56 0.51 6.79
N SER A 238 4.52 -0.32 6.93
CA SER A 238 4.66 -1.64 7.57
C SER A 238 5.50 -2.61 6.74
N ASP A 239 5.64 -2.34 5.42
CA ASP A 239 6.63 -2.90 4.48
C ASP A 239 6.89 -4.41 4.65
N MET A 240 5.97 -5.23 4.14
CA MET A 240 6.06 -6.68 4.25
C MET A 240 5.50 -7.41 3.03
N SER A 241 5.97 -8.62 2.75
CA SER A 241 5.39 -9.44 1.69
C SER A 241 4.00 -9.97 2.08
N PRO A 242 3.15 -10.33 1.10
CA PRO A 242 1.87 -10.98 1.38
C PRO A 242 1.99 -12.25 2.22
N GLN A 243 3.03 -13.06 1.97
CA GLN A 243 3.29 -14.30 2.72
C GLN A 243 3.67 -13.99 4.18
N ARG A 244 4.47 -12.95 4.40
CA ARG A 244 4.82 -12.52 5.76
C ARG A 244 3.60 -11.96 6.49
N GLY A 245 2.80 -11.15 5.81
CA GLY A 245 1.51 -10.68 6.32
C GLY A 245 0.60 -11.84 6.74
N ALA A 246 0.50 -12.89 5.92
CA ALA A 246 -0.31 -14.08 6.23
C ALA A 246 0.17 -14.80 7.50
N GLN A 247 1.48 -14.98 7.66
CA GLN A 247 2.06 -15.58 8.87
C GLN A 247 1.71 -14.77 10.13
N LEU A 248 1.89 -13.44 10.06
CA LEU A 248 1.57 -12.54 11.18
C LEU A 248 0.07 -12.51 11.47
N TRP A 249 -0.76 -12.52 10.43
CA TRP A 249 -2.21 -12.58 10.57
C TRP A 249 -2.61 -13.85 11.34
N GLN A 250 -2.14 -15.01 10.90
CA GLN A 250 -2.41 -16.29 11.58
C GLN A 250 -1.93 -16.29 13.03
N GLN A 251 -0.79 -15.66 13.32
CA GLN A 251 -0.21 -15.62 14.66
C GLN A 251 -0.92 -14.65 15.62
N PHE A 252 -1.31 -13.46 15.15
CA PHE A 252 -1.74 -12.36 16.02
C PHE A 252 -3.20 -11.95 15.85
N ILE A 253 -3.75 -12.02 14.62
CA ILE A 253 -5.08 -11.48 14.31
C ILE A 253 -6.12 -12.60 14.23
N GLN A 254 -5.84 -13.69 13.51
CA GLN A 254 -6.76 -14.82 13.35
C GLN A 254 -7.29 -15.38 14.68
N PRO A 255 -6.47 -15.56 15.75
CA PRO A 255 -6.97 -16.07 17.02
C PRO A 255 -8.03 -15.17 17.67
N LEU A 256 -8.07 -13.88 17.32
CA LEU A 256 -9.05 -12.93 17.85
C LEU A 256 -10.47 -13.24 17.32
N LYS A 257 -10.62 -13.94 16.18
CA LYS A 257 -11.93 -14.34 15.67
C LYS A 257 -12.68 -15.21 16.68
N ALA A 258 -11.98 -16.18 17.29
CA ALA A 258 -12.53 -17.03 18.34
C ALA A 258 -12.82 -16.26 19.66
N GLN A 259 -12.26 -15.06 19.81
CA GLN A 259 -12.52 -14.15 20.93
C GLN A 259 -13.68 -13.19 20.67
N GLY A 260 -14.33 -13.30 19.51
CA GLY A 260 -15.51 -12.51 19.13
C GLY A 260 -15.20 -11.25 18.32
N TYR A 261 -13.98 -11.11 17.79
CA TYR A 261 -13.62 -9.96 16.96
C TYR A 261 -14.13 -10.10 15.52
N SER A 262 -14.55 -8.97 14.94
CA SER A 262 -14.55 -8.77 13.49
C SER A 262 -13.12 -8.44 13.03
N LEU A 263 -12.62 -9.14 12.02
CA LEU A 263 -11.26 -8.99 11.52
C LEU A 263 -11.27 -8.25 10.18
N ILE A 264 -10.71 -7.04 10.15
CA ILE A 264 -10.65 -6.21 8.94
C ILE A 264 -9.26 -6.35 8.32
N SER A 265 -9.21 -6.53 7.00
CA SER A 265 -7.96 -6.79 6.26
C SER A 265 -6.86 -5.74 6.51
N PRO A 266 -5.61 -6.03 6.13
CA PRO A 266 -4.63 -4.99 5.90
C PRO A 266 -5.14 -3.97 4.88
N ALA A 267 -4.71 -2.71 5.03
CA ALA A 267 -5.03 -1.61 4.12
C ALA A 267 -3.79 -1.25 3.31
N CYS A 268 -3.79 -1.50 2.00
CA CYS A 268 -2.71 -1.07 1.10
C CYS A 268 -2.89 0.39 0.69
N THR A 269 -1.80 1.03 0.21
CA THR A 269 -1.94 2.28 -0.55
C THR A 269 -2.79 2.05 -1.81
N ASN A 270 -3.38 3.10 -2.37
CA ASN A 270 -4.07 3.03 -3.67
C ASN A 270 -3.12 2.97 -4.89
N ALA A 271 -1.83 2.67 -4.69
CA ALA A 271 -0.90 2.39 -5.78
C ALA A 271 -1.29 1.08 -6.50
N PRO A 272 -0.87 0.88 -7.78
CA PRO A 272 -1.18 -0.35 -8.52
C PRO A 272 -0.74 -1.65 -7.81
N SER A 273 0.33 -1.60 -7.00
CA SER A 273 0.81 -2.75 -6.21
C SER A 273 -0.16 -3.16 -5.10
N GLY A 274 -1.00 -2.26 -4.60
CA GLY A 274 -1.84 -2.49 -3.42
C GLY A 274 -2.89 -3.57 -3.63
N LYS A 275 -3.61 -3.53 -4.75
CA LYS A 275 -4.62 -4.55 -5.08
C LYS A 275 -4.00 -5.93 -5.23
N LYS A 276 -2.87 -6.01 -5.95
CA LYS A 276 -2.14 -7.26 -6.17
C LYS A 276 -1.62 -7.84 -4.85
N TRP A 277 -1.07 -6.99 -3.98
CA TRP A 277 -0.61 -7.41 -2.65
C TRP A 277 -1.75 -8.04 -1.85
N LEU A 278 -2.93 -7.40 -1.85
CA LEU A 278 -4.08 -7.90 -1.08
C LEU A 278 -4.62 -9.22 -1.64
N GLN A 279 -4.70 -9.37 -2.97
CA GLN A 279 -5.06 -10.64 -3.61
C GLN A 279 -4.08 -11.76 -3.23
N ASP A 280 -2.78 -11.49 -3.28
CA ASP A 280 -1.75 -12.47 -2.91
C ASP A 280 -1.80 -12.82 -1.43
N PHE A 281 -2.14 -11.86 -0.57
CA PHE A 281 -2.27 -12.06 0.87
C PHE A 281 -3.47 -12.96 1.19
N PHE A 282 -4.62 -12.72 0.56
CA PHE A 282 -5.80 -13.58 0.70
C PHE A 282 -5.50 -15.00 0.20
N ALA A 283 -4.77 -15.14 -0.91
CA ALA A 283 -4.36 -16.45 -1.44
C ALA A 283 -3.37 -17.18 -0.50
N ALA A 284 -2.46 -16.47 0.15
CA ALA A 284 -1.47 -17.03 1.06
C ALA A 284 -2.02 -17.38 2.46
N CYS A 285 -3.07 -16.70 2.92
CA CYS A 285 -3.61 -16.86 4.27
C CYS A 285 -4.65 -17.99 4.33
N HIS A 286 -4.19 -19.23 4.22
CA HIS A 286 -5.07 -20.39 4.31
C HIS A 286 -5.78 -20.48 5.66
N GLY A 287 -7.10 -20.67 5.65
CA GLY A 287 -7.92 -20.76 6.87
C GLY A 287 -8.13 -19.43 7.60
N CYS A 288 -7.69 -18.30 7.03
CA CYS A 288 -7.92 -16.98 7.60
C CYS A 288 -9.34 -16.50 7.35
N THR A 289 -9.85 -15.68 8.26
CA THR A 289 -11.19 -15.08 8.17
C THR A 289 -11.05 -13.58 7.98
N PHE A 290 -11.80 -13.02 7.04
CA PHE A 290 -11.87 -11.58 6.79
C PHE A 290 -13.34 -11.16 6.80
N ASP A 291 -13.69 -10.24 7.70
CA ASP A 291 -15.06 -9.71 7.83
C ASP A 291 -15.25 -8.40 7.04
N GLY A 292 -14.16 -7.81 6.56
CA GLY A 292 -14.18 -6.63 5.71
C GLY A 292 -12.81 -6.32 5.11
N VAL A 293 -12.82 -5.49 4.07
CA VAL A 293 -11.61 -5.05 3.37
C VAL A 293 -11.34 -3.57 3.68
N ALA A 294 -10.21 -3.29 4.31
CA ALA A 294 -9.75 -1.94 4.56
C ALA A 294 -9.04 -1.37 3.33
N LEU A 295 -9.36 -0.11 3.00
CA LEU A 295 -8.83 0.59 1.82
C LEU A 295 -8.37 2.00 2.17
N HIS A 296 -7.23 2.38 1.61
CA HIS A 296 -6.79 3.78 1.56
C HIS A 296 -7.04 4.33 0.16
N PHE A 297 -7.44 5.60 0.07
CA PHE A 297 -7.54 6.31 -1.20
C PHE A 297 -7.15 7.77 -1.08
N TYR A 298 -6.04 8.13 -1.72
CA TYR A 298 -5.64 9.51 -1.89
C TYR A 298 -5.65 9.85 -3.38
N GLY A 299 -6.54 10.76 -3.76
CA GLY A 299 -6.74 11.19 -5.14
C GLY A 299 -7.61 12.44 -5.20
N THR A 300 -7.72 13.06 -6.37
CA THR A 300 -8.43 14.33 -6.54
C THR A 300 -9.82 14.19 -7.17
N ASP A 301 -10.13 13.02 -7.74
CA ASP A 301 -11.40 12.75 -8.40
C ASP A 301 -12.31 11.88 -7.51
N PRO A 302 -13.48 12.38 -7.07
CA PRO A 302 -14.42 11.59 -6.29
C PRO A 302 -15.03 10.41 -7.07
N GLN A 303 -15.11 10.49 -8.40
CA GLN A 303 -15.62 9.35 -9.18
C GLN A 303 -14.60 8.20 -9.18
N ALA A 304 -13.31 8.49 -9.34
CA ALA A 304 -12.25 7.51 -9.18
C ALA A 304 -12.27 6.82 -7.80
N PHE A 305 -12.57 7.56 -6.72
CA PHE A 305 -12.79 6.95 -5.39
C PHE A 305 -13.93 5.94 -5.42
N ILE A 306 -15.10 6.34 -5.97
CA ILE A 306 -16.29 5.49 -6.00
C ILE A 306 -16.02 4.20 -6.80
N ASP A 307 -15.38 4.32 -7.95
CA ASP A 307 -15.08 3.19 -8.82
C ASP A 307 -14.04 2.26 -8.18
N TYR A 308 -13.06 2.81 -7.46
CA TYR A 308 -12.11 2.02 -6.67
C TYR A 308 -12.81 1.21 -5.57
N MET A 309 -13.75 1.81 -4.83
CA MET A 309 -14.51 1.09 -3.78
C MET A 309 -15.35 -0.05 -4.38
N LYS A 310 -16.01 0.20 -5.52
CA LYS A 310 -16.79 -0.83 -6.24
C LYS A 310 -15.90 -1.96 -6.75
N ASP A 311 -14.75 -1.64 -7.33
CA ASP A 311 -13.80 -2.62 -7.85
C ASP A 311 -13.33 -3.59 -6.76
N PHE A 312 -12.95 -3.08 -5.59
CA PHE A 312 -12.56 -3.92 -4.47
C PHE A 312 -13.74 -4.71 -3.89
N HIS A 313 -14.93 -4.12 -3.77
CA HIS A 313 -16.11 -4.87 -3.32
C HIS A 313 -16.41 -6.04 -4.27
N ASN A 314 -16.38 -5.80 -5.59
CA ASN A 314 -16.59 -6.84 -6.59
C ASN A 314 -15.48 -7.90 -6.60
N THR A 315 -14.24 -7.51 -6.29
CA THR A 315 -13.09 -8.43 -6.27
C THR A 315 -13.13 -9.38 -5.08
N PHE A 316 -13.45 -8.86 -3.88
CA PHE A 316 -13.34 -9.62 -2.63
C PHE A 316 -14.70 -10.11 -2.09
N GLY A 317 -15.82 -9.54 -2.54
CA GLY A 317 -17.16 -9.91 -2.09
C GLY A 317 -17.44 -9.59 -0.62
N LEU A 318 -16.64 -8.71 0.00
CA LEU A 318 -16.71 -8.35 1.42
C LEU A 318 -17.13 -6.90 1.61
N PRO A 319 -17.69 -6.54 2.79
CA PRO A 319 -17.91 -5.14 3.15
C PRO A 319 -16.62 -4.32 3.08
N ILE A 320 -16.72 -3.09 2.59
CA ILE A 320 -15.57 -2.20 2.40
C ILE A 320 -15.49 -1.19 3.55
N TRP A 321 -14.27 -0.96 4.00
CA TRP A 321 -13.87 -0.02 5.04
C TRP A 321 -12.87 1.00 4.49
N PRO A 322 -13.32 2.15 3.96
CA PRO A 322 -12.42 3.25 3.58
C PRO A 322 -11.79 3.83 4.85
N THR A 323 -10.62 3.31 5.22
CA THR A 323 -9.94 3.59 6.50
C THR A 323 -9.06 4.83 6.42
N GLU A 324 -8.65 5.22 5.22
CA GLU A 324 -8.09 6.56 4.98
C GLU A 324 -8.55 7.06 3.62
N TYR A 325 -9.00 8.31 3.56
CA TYR A 325 -9.18 9.00 2.28
C TYR A 325 -9.16 10.52 2.43
N ALA A 326 -8.62 11.19 1.42
CA ALA A 326 -8.56 12.65 1.33
C ALA A 326 -8.33 13.12 -0.12
N CYS A 327 -8.71 14.38 -0.39
CA CYS A 327 -8.44 15.03 -1.69
C CYS A 327 -6.96 15.43 -1.75
N MET A 328 -6.13 14.55 -2.28
CA MET A 328 -4.67 14.66 -2.22
C MET A 328 -4.04 14.13 -3.51
N ASN A 329 -3.08 14.87 -4.06
CA ASN A 329 -2.32 14.46 -5.22
C ASN A 329 -0.89 14.11 -4.83
N PHE A 330 -0.63 12.84 -4.55
CA PHE A 330 0.72 12.37 -4.26
C PHE A 330 1.60 12.16 -5.50
N GLY A 331 1.05 12.30 -6.71
CA GLY A 331 1.78 12.17 -7.98
C GLY A 331 2.57 13.42 -8.39
N GLY A 332 2.66 14.44 -7.54
CA GLY A 332 3.39 15.68 -7.82
C GLY A 332 2.63 16.69 -8.70
N GLY A 333 1.35 16.42 -9.00
CA GLY A 333 0.49 17.37 -9.71
C GLY A 333 -0.17 18.40 -8.78
N THR A 334 -1.05 19.22 -9.35
CA THR A 334 -1.83 20.23 -8.62
C THR A 334 -2.62 19.58 -7.48
N GLN A 335 -2.54 20.19 -6.30
CA GLN A 335 -3.34 19.81 -5.14
C GLN A 335 -4.76 20.35 -5.27
N CYS A 336 -5.72 19.67 -4.64
CA CYS A 336 -7.09 20.16 -4.56
C CYS A 336 -7.13 21.54 -3.88
N ASP A 337 -7.82 22.50 -4.48
CA ASP A 337 -8.20 23.71 -3.78
C ASP A 337 -9.34 23.44 -2.77
N ARG A 338 -9.79 24.49 -2.07
CA ARG A 338 -10.82 24.35 -1.04
C ARG A 338 -12.15 23.84 -1.62
N GLU A 339 -12.57 24.33 -2.78
CA GLU A 339 -13.84 23.92 -3.38
C GLU A 339 -13.77 22.44 -3.78
N GLN A 340 -12.66 22.03 -4.38
CA GLN A 340 -12.40 20.65 -4.77
C GLN A 340 -12.37 19.70 -3.57
N VAL A 341 -11.75 20.10 -2.45
CA VAL A 341 -11.78 19.31 -1.20
C VAL A 341 -13.21 19.12 -0.69
N PHE A 342 -14.00 20.19 -0.62
CA PHE A 342 -15.39 20.12 -0.15
C PHE A 342 -16.26 19.28 -1.09
N ASN A 343 -16.10 19.44 -2.41
CA ASN A 343 -16.81 18.62 -3.40
C ASN A 343 -16.41 17.14 -3.32
N PHE A 344 -15.13 16.84 -3.15
CA PHE A 344 -14.64 15.47 -2.98
C PHE A 344 -15.24 14.83 -1.73
N MET A 345 -15.17 15.50 -0.58
CA MET A 345 -15.75 15.03 0.68
C MET A 345 -17.26 14.80 0.55
N SER A 346 -18.00 15.80 0.03
CA SER A 346 -19.45 15.72 -0.12
C SER A 346 -19.88 14.55 -1.01
N LYS A 347 -19.26 14.38 -2.18
CA LYS A 347 -19.61 13.30 -3.12
C LYS A 347 -19.28 11.91 -2.58
N THR A 348 -18.08 11.74 -2.02
CA THR A 348 -17.65 10.44 -1.47
C THR A 348 -18.47 10.06 -0.24
N LYS A 349 -18.71 11.00 0.68
CA LYS A 349 -19.59 10.80 1.84
C LYS A 349 -21.01 10.41 1.43
N ASN A 350 -21.61 11.15 0.49
CA ASN A 350 -22.96 10.84 -0.01
C ASN A 350 -23.04 9.44 -0.61
N PHE A 351 -22.04 9.03 -1.40
CA PHE A 351 -21.96 7.67 -1.91
C PHE A 351 -21.90 6.64 -0.77
N MET A 352 -21.01 6.83 0.20
CA MET A 352 -20.81 5.87 1.29
C MET A 352 -22.00 5.75 2.22
N ASP A 353 -22.67 6.86 2.54
CA ASP A 353 -23.89 6.88 3.34
C ASP A 353 -24.99 6.03 2.67
N ASN A 354 -25.15 6.16 1.35
CA ASN A 354 -26.18 5.48 0.57
C ASN A 354 -25.79 4.08 0.05
N THR A 355 -24.60 3.57 0.38
CA THR A 355 -24.11 2.27 -0.10
C THR A 355 -24.07 1.25 1.01
N SER A 356 -24.89 0.19 0.93
CA SER A 356 -25.08 -0.79 2.01
C SER A 356 -23.83 -1.64 2.35
N TRP A 357 -22.97 -1.90 1.36
CA TRP A 357 -21.74 -2.66 1.54
C TRP A 357 -20.54 -1.81 2.00
N ILE A 358 -20.72 -0.49 2.18
CA ILE A 358 -19.77 0.33 2.95
C ILE A 358 -20.11 0.21 4.42
N ALA A 359 -19.20 -0.38 5.20
CA ALA A 359 -19.41 -0.61 6.63
C ALA A 359 -19.18 0.68 7.45
N HIS A 360 -17.96 1.22 7.36
CA HIS A 360 -17.56 2.47 8.02
C HIS A 360 -16.50 3.18 7.18
N TYR A 361 -16.41 4.50 7.31
CA TYR A 361 -15.43 5.30 6.57
C TYR A 361 -14.78 6.38 7.44
N PHE A 362 -13.50 6.64 7.18
CA PHE A 362 -12.61 7.42 8.03
C PHE A 362 -11.85 8.42 7.15
N ALA A 363 -12.31 9.67 7.13
CA ALA A 363 -11.61 10.72 6.40
C ALA A 363 -10.30 11.04 7.12
N PHE A 364 -9.23 11.17 6.36
CA PHE A 364 -7.95 11.58 6.92
C PHE A 364 -7.97 13.09 7.17
N GLY A 365 -7.66 13.50 8.40
CA GLY A 365 -7.48 14.92 8.74
C GLY A 365 -7.97 15.36 10.12
N THR A 366 -8.38 14.44 10.99
CA THR A 366 -8.72 14.77 12.38
C THR A 366 -7.47 14.94 13.25
N MET A 367 -6.60 15.87 12.86
CA MET A 367 -5.30 16.11 13.47
C MET A 367 -4.85 17.57 13.31
N TYR A 368 -3.98 18.04 14.20
CA TYR A 368 -3.47 19.42 14.18
C TYR A 368 -2.43 19.63 13.07
N ASP A 369 -1.54 18.65 12.89
CA ASP A 369 -0.51 18.62 11.86
C ASP A 369 -0.88 17.56 10.82
N MET A 370 -1.02 17.99 9.56
CA MET A 370 -1.40 17.14 8.43
C MET A 370 -0.19 16.46 7.77
N GLY A 371 1.03 16.75 8.24
CA GLY A 371 2.26 16.23 7.66
C GLY A 371 2.38 16.61 6.18
N ASN A 372 2.46 15.61 5.31
CA ASN A 372 2.57 15.78 3.86
C ASN A 372 1.21 15.77 3.13
N VAL A 373 0.08 15.65 3.84
CA VAL A 373 -1.26 15.70 3.26
C VAL A 373 -1.70 17.15 3.10
N ASN A 374 -2.40 17.46 2.01
CA ASN A 374 -2.94 18.79 1.72
C ASN A 374 -3.70 19.36 2.94
N PRO A 375 -3.23 20.46 3.57
CA PRO A 375 -3.80 21.01 4.80
C PRO A 375 -5.26 21.42 4.69
N LEU A 376 -5.78 21.64 3.48
CA LEU A 376 -7.19 21.95 3.25
C LEU A 376 -8.13 20.78 3.61
N ASN A 377 -7.61 19.55 3.74
CA ASN A 377 -8.38 18.39 4.24
C ASN A 377 -8.50 18.35 5.78
N ARG A 378 -7.89 19.30 6.51
CA ARG A 378 -7.88 19.30 7.98
C ARG A 378 -9.31 19.41 8.54
N LEU A 379 -9.67 18.46 9.38
CA LEU A 379 -10.97 18.35 10.05
C LEU A 379 -10.94 18.93 11.47
N LEU A 380 -9.76 19.02 12.09
CA LEU A 380 -9.55 19.56 13.43
C LEU A 380 -8.96 20.98 13.39
N GLY A 381 -9.70 21.95 13.92
CA GLY A 381 -9.24 23.32 14.10
C GLY A 381 -8.28 23.45 15.29
N ASP A 382 -7.47 24.51 15.27
CA ASP A 382 -6.45 24.77 16.30
C ASP A 382 -7.07 25.04 17.69
N ASP A 383 -8.35 25.41 17.74
CA ASP A 383 -9.15 25.58 18.97
C ASP A 383 -9.70 24.25 19.52
N GLY A 384 -9.41 23.13 18.85
CA GLY A 384 -9.88 21.79 19.19
C GLY A 384 -11.30 21.49 18.70
N ARG A 385 -11.94 22.38 17.93
CA ARG A 385 -13.27 22.16 17.34
C ARG A 385 -13.16 21.68 15.89
N PRO A 386 -14.21 21.04 15.33
CA PRO A 386 -14.23 20.73 13.90
C PRO A 386 -14.07 22.00 13.05
N THR A 387 -13.29 21.92 11.98
CA THR A 387 -13.32 22.93 10.90
C THR A 387 -14.66 22.88 10.17
N ASP A 388 -14.93 23.81 9.24
CA ASP A 388 -16.14 23.74 8.39
C ASP A 388 -16.25 22.38 7.67
N LEU A 389 -15.11 21.86 7.17
CA LEU A 389 -15.04 20.54 6.54
C LEU A 389 -15.27 19.42 7.56
N GLY A 390 -14.66 19.54 8.74
CA GLY A 390 -14.88 18.61 9.86
C GLY A 390 -16.33 18.55 10.30
N TYR A 391 -17.00 19.69 10.41
CA TYR A 391 -18.42 19.78 10.76
C TYR A 391 -19.31 19.15 9.71
N MET A 392 -19.03 19.36 8.41
CA MET A 392 -19.71 18.68 7.31
C MET A 392 -19.50 17.15 7.37
N TYR A 393 -18.29 16.71 7.73
CA TYR A 393 -17.94 15.30 7.76
C TYR A 393 -18.68 14.51 8.85
N ILE A 394 -18.78 15.07 10.06
CA ILE A 394 -19.39 14.38 11.22
C ILE A 394 -20.92 14.50 11.32
N ASN A 395 -21.55 15.27 10.42
CA ASN A 395 -22.99 15.49 10.33
C ASN A 395 -23.56 15.03 8.98
#